data_AF-A0AAU0PY57-F1
#
_entry.id   AF-A0AAU0PY57-F1
#
_cell.length_a   1.000
_cell.length_b   1.000
_cell.length_c   1.000
_cell.angle_alpha   90.00
_cell.angle_beta   90.00
_cell.angle_gamma   90.00
#
_symmetry.space_group_name_H-M   'P 1'
#
loop_
_entity.id
_entity.type
_entity.pdbx_description
1 polymer ?
#
loop_
_entity_poly.entity_id
_entity_poly.type
_entity_poly.pdbx_seq_one_letter_code
_entity_poly.pdbx_strand_id
1 'polypeptide(L)' 'MSITINRRTTEELHKRRKAIYNSFKYAGIMREGAPLKQQDLRDLAVMRILPDPERRLYDELVRIESLLSL' A
#
# COMPACT_ATOMS: atom_id res chain seq x y z
N MET A 1 9.09 25.97 -14.81
CA MET A 1 9.70 25.24 -13.67
C MET A 1 9.39 23.77 -13.84
N SER A 2 10.44 22.95 -13.94
CA SER A 2 10.39 21.57 -14.39
C SER A 2 9.79 20.65 -13.33
N ILE A 3 8.65 20.03 -13.62
CA ILE A 3 8.15 18.90 -12.83
C ILE A 3 9.00 17.70 -13.26
N THR A 4 10.11 17.47 -12.57
CA THR A 4 10.82 16.20 -12.68
C THR A 4 9.93 15.15 -12.02
N ILE A 5 8.98 14.60 -12.79
CA ILE A 5 8.29 13.36 -12.42
C ILE A 5 9.40 12.32 -12.41
N ASN A 6 9.97 12.09 -11.22
CA ASN A 6 10.85 10.98 -10.97
C ASN A 6 9.98 9.73 -11.11
N ARG A 7 9.78 9.27 -12.35
CA ARG A 7 9.19 7.98 -12.69
C ARG A 7 10.09 6.94 -12.03
N ARG A 8 9.86 6.64 -10.75
CA ARG A 8 10.10 5.27 -10.29
C ARG A 8 9.37 4.44 -11.33
N THR A 9 10.12 3.68 -12.12
CA THR A 9 9.56 2.87 -13.21
C THR A 9 8.35 2.13 -12.66
N THR A 10 7.34 1.89 -13.51
CA THR A 10 6.15 1.14 -13.13
C THR A 10 6.51 -0.15 -12.38
N GLU A 11 7.64 -0.77 -12.72
CA GLU A 11 8.25 -1.88 -11.99
C GLU A 11 8.63 -1.57 -10.53
N GLU A 12 9.31 -0.45 -10.24
CA GLU A 12 9.67 -0.03 -8.88
C GLU A 12 8.42 0.28 -8.05
N LEU A 13 7.38 0.85 -8.65
CA LEU A 13 6.08 1.04 -8.00
C LEU A 13 5.42 -0.31 -7.68
N HIS A 14 5.47 -1.28 -8.59
CA HIS A 14 4.98 -2.63 -8.32
C HIS A 14 5.80 -3.37 -7.25
N LYS A 15 7.13 -3.24 -7.24
CA LYS A 15 8.00 -3.78 -6.17
C LYS A 15 7.66 -3.17 -4.83
N ARG A 16 7.49 -1.85 -4.78
CA ARG A 16 7.14 -1.14 -3.54
C ARG A 16 5.75 -1.53 -3.05
N ARG A 17 4.77 -1.63 -3.95
CA ARG A 17 3.44 -2.21 -3.64
C ARG A 17 3.62 -3.58 -2.99
N LYS A 18 4.34 -4.50 -3.63
CA LYS A 18 4.57 -5.85 -3.09
C LYS A 18 5.25 -5.83 -1.71
N ALA A 19 6.20 -4.93 -1.50
CA ALA A 19 6.86 -4.75 -0.21
C ALA A 19 5.88 -4.32 0.90
N ILE A 20 4.99 -3.38 0.62
CA ILE A 20 3.96 -2.93 1.57
C ILE A 20 3.00 -4.08 1.93
N TYR A 21 2.57 -4.87 0.94
CA TYR A 21 1.74 -6.06 1.20
C TYR A 21 2.47 -7.10 2.07
N ASN A 22 3.77 -7.30 1.84
CA ASN A 22 4.59 -8.15 2.71
C ASN A 22 4.66 -7.59 4.14
N SER A 23 4.79 -6.27 4.31
CA SER A 23 4.76 -5.66 5.65
C SER A 23 3.44 -5.91 6.38
N PHE A 24 2.30 -5.82 5.69
CA PHE A 24 1.00 -6.19 6.26
C PHE A 24 0.91 -7.68 6.62
N LYS A 25 1.54 -8.56 5.82
CA LYS A 25 1.66 -9.99 6.14
C LYS A 25 2.48 -10.22 7.42
N TYR A 26 3.64 -9.60 7.55
CA TYR A 26 4.50 -9.73 8.72
C TYR A 26 3.87 -9.15 10.00
N ALA A 27 3.08 -8.08 9.87
CA ALA A 27 2.36 -7.47 10.98
C ALA A 27 1.19 -8.33 11.51
N GLY A 28 0.90 -9.49 10.91
CA GLY A 28 -0.20 -10.36 11.32
C GLY A 28 -1.59 -9.78 10.99
N ILE A 29 -1.64 -8.67 10.25
CA ILE A 29 -2.90 -8.10 9.72
C ILE A 29 -3.50 -9.04 8.65
N MET A 30 -2.67 -9.89 8.04
CA MET A 30 -3.12 -10.90 7.08
C MET A 30 -3.08 -12.31 7.65
N ARG A 31 -4.13 -13.10 7.35
CA ARG A 31 -4.09 -14.56 7.41
C ARG A 31 -3.43 -15.13 6.15
N GLU A 32 -2.58 -16.14 6.31
CA GLU A 32 -1.97 -16.85 5.19
C GLU A 32 -3.05 -17.43 4.26
N GLY A 33 -2.93 -17.14 2.96
CA GLY A 33 -3.81 -17.67 1.92
C GLY A 33 -5.00 -16.79 1.52
N ALA A 34 -5.29 -15.70 2.23
CA ALA A 34 -6.36 -14.78 1.84
C ALA A 34 -5.83 -13.73 0.83
N PRO A 35 -6.42 -13.61 -0.37
CA PRO A 35 -6.07 -12.53 -1.29
C PRO A 35 -6.46 -11.20 -0.66
N LEU A 36 -5.48 -10.31 -0.48
CA LEU A 36 -5.74 -8.99 0.08
C LEU A 36 -6.59 -8.20 -0.90
N LYS A 37 -7.83 -7.90 -0.51
CA LYS A 37 -8.62 -6.90 -1.23
C LYS A 37 -8.23 -5.56 -0.66
N GLN A 38 -7.90 -4.62 -1.53
CA GLN A 38 -7.68 -3.21 -1.19
C GLN A 38 -8.84 -2.65 -0.35
N GLN A 39 -10.04 -3.18 -0.57
CA GLN A 39 -11.24 -2.86 0.19
C GLN A 39 -11.12 -3.26 1.68
N ASP A 40 -10.61 -4.45 2.01
CA ASP A 40 -10.43 -4.88 3.40
C ASP A 40 -9.45 -3.95 4.14
N LEU A 41 -8.33 -3.56 3.50
CA LEU A 41 -7.40 -2.58 4.09
C LEU A 41 -8.04 -1.21 4.27
N ARG A 42 -8.87 -0.79 3.31
CA ARG A 42 -9.61 0.47 3.39
C ARG A 42 -10.59 0.46 4.55
N ASP A 43 -11.34 -0.61 4.73
CA ASP A 43 -12.27 -0.77 5.86
C ASP A 43 -11.52 -0.72 7.20
N LEU A 44 -10.38 -1.41 7.32
CA LEU A 44 -9.53 -1.35 8.52
C LEU A 44 -8.97 0.06 8.79
N ALA A 45 -8.64 0.82 7.75
CA ALA A 45 -8.17 2.20 7.85
C ALA A 45 -9.29 3.16 8.27
N VAL A 46 -10.48 3.01 7.69
CA VAL A 46 -11.66 3.81 8.00
C VAL A 46 -12.14 3.54 9.43
N MET A 47 -12.14 2.28 9.86
CA MET A 47 -12.52 1.89 11.22
C MET A 47 -11.46 2.27 12.27
N ARG A 48 -10.32 2.86 11.87
CA ARG A 48 -9.16 3.19 12.75
C ARG A 48 -8.66 1.98 13.55
N ILE A 49 -8.80 0.78 12.97
CA ILE A 49 -8.32 -0.48 13.56
C ILE A 49 -6.83 -0.65 13.24
N LEU A 50 -6.34 -0.05 12.15
CA LEU A 50 -4.93 -0.02 11.81
C LEU A 50 -4.13 0.79 12.84
N PRO A 51 -3.09 0.21 13.46
CA PRO A 51 -2.15 0.97 14.26
C PRO A 51 -1.41 2.02 13.39
N ASP A 52 -0.86 3.06 14.03
CA ASP A 52 -0.15 4.15 13.35
C ASP A 52 0.90 3.71 12.30
N PRO A 53 1.78 2.72 12.54
CA PRO A 53 2.74 2.28 11.54
C PRO A 53 2.08 1.68 10.29
N GLU A 54 1.02 0.89 10.46
CA GLU A 54 0.30 0.25 9.36
C GLU A 54 -0.63 1.21 8.62
N ARG A 55 -1.11 2.24 9.32
CA ARG A 55 -1.82 3.35 8.69
C ARG A 55 -0.93 4.13 7.73
N ARG A 56 0.34 4.39 8.12
CA ARG A 56 1.32 5.01 7.21
C ARG A 56 1.61 4.13 5.98
N LEU A 57 1.68 2.82 6.16
CA LEU A 57 1.83 1.86 5.05
C LEU A 57 0.62 1.90 4.11
N TYR A 58 -0.59 2.05 4.66
CA TYR A 58 -1.81 2.21 3.87
C TYR A 58 -1.83 3.51 3.07
N ASP A 59 -1.49 4.64 3.69
CA ASP A 59 -1.36 5.92 2.98
C ASP A 59 -0.32 5.86 1.84
N GLU A 60 0.81 5.19 2.08
CA GLU A 60 1.84 4.96 1.06
C GLU A 60 1.31 4.07 -0.09
N LEU A 61 0.53 3.04 0.24
CA LEU A 61 -0.12 2.17 -0.75
C LEU A 61 -1.09 2.95 -1.64
N VAL A 62 -1.98 3.75 -1.05
CA VAL A 62 -2.96 4.57 -1.79
C VAL A 62 -2.24 5.54 -2.74
N ARG A 63 -1.11 6.11 -2.30
CA ARG A 63 -0.29 6.99 -3.13
C ARG A 63 0.34 6.24 -4.31
N ILE A 64 0.87 5.04 -4.09
CA ILE A 64 1.45 4.20 -5.15
C ILE A 64 0.37 3.77 -6.16
N GLU A 65 -0.81 3.38 -5.69
CA GLU A 65 -1.92 2.99 -6.56
C GLU A 65 -2.43 4.17 -7.39
N SER A 66 -2.48 5.37 -6.82
CA SER A 66 -2.80 6.60 -7.56
C SER A 66 -1.77 6.90 -8.66
N LEU A 67 -0.50 6.59 -8.42
CA LEU A 67 0.57 6.76 -9.42
C LEU A 67 0.58 5.66 -10.49
N LEU A 68 0.08 4.46 -10.17
CA LEU A 68 -0.06 3.33 -11.10
C LEU A 68 -1.33 3.43 -11.95
N SER A 69 -2.36 4.13 -11.48
CA SER A 69 -3.62 4.38 -12.19
C SER A 69 -3.52 5.53 -13.22
N LEU A 70 -2.32 6.10 -13.40
CA LEU A 70 -1.97 7.19 -14.30
C LEU A 70 -1.24 6.64 -15.54
#